data_AF-A0A109FL87-F1
#
_entry.id   AF-A0A109FL87-F1
#
_cell.length_a   1.000
_cell.length_b   1.000
_cell.length_c   1.000
_cell.angle_alpha   90.00
_cell.angle_beta   90.00
_cell.angle_gamma   90.00
#
_symmetry.space_group_name_H-M   'P 1'
#
loop_
_entity.id
_entity.type
_entity.pdbx_description
1 polymer ?
#
loop_
_entity_poly.entity_id
_entity_poly.type
_entity_poly.pdbx_seq_one_letter_code
_entity_poly.pdbx_strand_id
1 'polypeptide(L)'
;MSCLATPLRLLPVTRSELHLASTLPSGQSFRWHRLSPPHATLPDGPLSGTDAPKPVAEGAEEWAFGWADRTVVLRQDDNGIHYRALYPSKPPHEAYLADLETDTTRSLLRTYFQLDTPLEPLYADWSTRDPKFDRKIQREKERLGGIRVLRQNEWETLVSFICSANNNIARITLMVNRLCAALGDPLPHPSHFSPASVHTSAASIPADPPPPPAASQDALSLFSFPPPKALAQGTQTEALLRQLGFGYRANFIPWSAAHLLETAAALDITPEAYLSSLTRKQFSRNAAADDDDDESRSIRAAREKLLEFKGVGRKVADCILLFGLGWSETVPVDTHVFQIAVRDYSFPAAKNANLSPALHDKVSEFLADKWGPYAGWAQQILFFADLKSGSTTLPTKAERTGDGTRRMTVKVEAEEELTGSEAEEEAIEKVKKLTFEEEVAALIANPGTKRRRSSATPAAKVQVERVKAPARGLDDEDERGHARLRIKEVTVDDDQGSPATAQTRTRPPLKQRRTNSAASVRKSRSRSGTIKEEE
;
A
#
# COMPACT_ATOMS: atom_id res chain seq x y z
N MET A 1 -9.82 12.43 -21.14
CA MET A 1 -11.02 13.18 -20.70
C MET A 1 -10.68 14.67 -20.66
N SER A 2 -11.64 15.58 -20.86
CA SER A 2 -11.44 17.01 -20.50
C SER A 2 -11.66 17.22 -19.00
N CYS A 3 -11.02 18.24 -18.41
CA CYS A 3 -11.14 18.54 -16.97
C CYS A 3 -11.33 20.04 -16.72
N LEU A 4 -11.87 20.38 -15.55
CA LEU A 4 -11.80 21.72 -14.95
C LEU A 4 -10.65 21.75 -13.96
N ALA A 5 -9.91 22.84 -13.91
CA ALA A 5 -8.78 23.02 -13.04
C ALA A 5 -8.96 24.30 -12.20
N THR A 6 -8.64 24.22 -10.90
CA THR A 6 -8.45 25.44 -10.09
C THR A 6 -7.20 26.16 -10.55
N PRO A 7 -7.01 27.48 -10.31
CA PRO A 7 -5.72 28.14 -10.47
C PRO A 7 -4.60 27.45 -9.67
N LEU A 8 -3.34 27.63 -10.08
CA LEU A 8 -2.20 27.14 -9.29
C LEU A 8 -2.12 27.92 -7.98
N ARG A 9 -2.05 27.20 -6.85
CA ARG A 9 -1.96 27.80 -5.52
C ARG A 9 -0.69 27.33 -4.80
N LEU A 10 -0.21 28.14 -3.85
CA LEU A 10 0.95 27.84 -3.02
C LEU A 10 0.52 27.68 -1.57
N LEU A 11 0.95 26.58 -0.95
CA LEU A 11 0.87 26.32 0.49
C LEU A 11 2.28 26.47 1.08
N PRO A 12 2.60 27.59 1.76
CA PRO A 12 3.90 27.78 2.37
C PRO A 12 4.13 26.77 3.50
N VAL A 13 5.11 25.89 3.33
CA VAL A 13 5.52 24.90 4.34
C VAL A 13 6.96 24.48 4.07
N THR A 14 7.79 24.44 5.11
CA THR A 14 9.19 24.04 4.98
C THR A 14 9.30 22.52 4.83
N ARG A 15 10.42 22.04 4.27
CA ARG A 15 10.70 20.58 4.20
C ARG A 15 10.90 19.94 5.58
N SER A 16 11.27 20.71 6.60
CA SER A 16 11.36 20.25 7.98
C SER A 16 9.98 19.98 8.58
N GLU A 17 8.97 20.74 8.15
CA GLU A 17 7.58 20.56 8.57
C GLU A 17 6.85 19.50 7.74
N LEU A 18 7.06 19.43 6.43
CA LEU A 18 6.47 18.39 5.58
C LEU A 18 7.40 18.11 4.39
N HIS A 19 7.79 16.85 4.21
CA HIS A 19 8.54 16.40 3.04
C HIS A 19 7.71 15.36 2.28
N LEU A 20 7.20 15.73 1.10
CA LEU A 20 6.30 14.87 0.31
C LEU A 20 6.98 13.55 -0.07
N ALA A 21 8.22 13.61 -0.57
CA ALA A 21 8.96 12.44 -1.04
C ALA A 21 9.27 11.43 0.08
N SER A 22 9.36 11.88 1.34
CA SER A 22 9.50 10.98 2.50
C SER A 22 8.15 10.53 3.08
N THR A 23 7.11 11.37 3.00
CA THR A 23 5.82 11.12 3.64
C THR A 23 4.91 10.22 2.80
N LEU A 24 4.78 10.51 1.50
CA LEU A 24 3.79 9.84 0.65
C LEU A 24 4.08 8.36 0.35
N PRO A 25 5.33 7.93 0.05
CA PRO A 25 5.64 6.52 -0.21
C PRO A 25 5.83 5.69 1.07
N SER A 26 5.51 6.25 2.24
CA SER A 26 5.82 5.63 3.52
C SER A 26 4.90 4.43 3.87
N GLY A 27 3.84 4.18 3.10
CA GLY A 27 2.92 3.04 3.35
C GLY A 27 1.84 3.34 4.39
N GLN A 28 1.63 4.62 4.70
CA GLN A 28 0.46 5.12 5.43
C GLN A 28 -0.75 5.17 4.50
N SER A 29 -0.56 5.77 3.32
CA SER A 29 -1.53 5.80 2.22
C SER A 29 -1.02 4.98 1.05
N PHE A 30 -1.94 4.50 0.23
CA PHE A 30 -1.68 3.64 -0.92
C PHE A 30 -2.27 4.22 -2.23
N ARG A 31 -2.58 5.52 -2.24
CA ARG A 31 -3.31 6.20 -3.33
C ARG A 31 -2.47 7.25 -4.05
N TRP A 32 -1.31 7.60 -3.53
CA TRP A 32 -0.44 8.60 -4.14
C TRP A 32 0.32 8.01 -5.32
N HIS A 33 0.20 8.68 -6.46
CA HIS A 33 0.91 8.39 -7.69
C HIS A 33 2.00 9.44 -7.86
N ARG A 34 3.23 8.96 -8.08
CA ARG A 34 4.37 9.81 -8.42
C ARG A 34 4.45 9.95 -9.93
N LEU A 35 4.58 11.17 -10.41
CA LEU A 35 4.61 11.55 -11.81
C LEU A 35 5.86 12.39 -12.08
N SER A 36 6.53 12.11 -13.20
CA SER A 36 7.68 12.87 -13.67
C SER A 36 7.72 12.80 -15.20
N PRO A 37 7.92 13.93 -15.91
CA PRO A 37 8.03 15.29 -15.37
C PRO A 37 6.68 15.85 -14.86
N PRO A 38 6.69 16.94 -14.07
CA PRO A 38 5.46 17.60 -13.62
C PRO A 38 4.64 18.16 -14.78
N HIS A 39 3.32 18.11 -14.68
CA HIS A 39 2.43 18.56 -15.74
C HIS A 39 1.32 19.47 -15.22
N ALA A 40 0.53 19.01 -14.25
CA ALA A 40 -0.62 19.77 -13.77
C ALA A 40 -0.26 20.90 -12.79
N THR A 41 0.94 20.89 -12.21
CA THR A 41 1.44 21.94 -11.31
C THR A 41 2.32 22.98 -12.01
N LEU A 42 2.29 23.00 -13.35
CA LEU A 42 2.86 24.09 -14.14
C LEU A 42 2.00 25.37 -14.01
N PRO A 43 2.59 26.56 -14.27
CA PRO A 43 1.86 27.83 -14.23
C PRO A 43 0.65 27.87 -15.16
N ASP A 44 -0.35 28.69 -14.80
CA ASP A 44 -1.65 28.78 -15.50
C ASP A 44 -1.57 29.33 -16.93
N GLY A 45 -0.45 29.93 -17.34
CA GLY A 45 -0.27 30.47 -18.67
C GLY A 45 1.18 30.89 -18.93
N PRO A 46 1.51 31.26 -20.18
CA PRO A 46 2.82 31.83 -20.51
C PRO A 46 2.98 33.17 -19.80
N LEU A 47 3.94 33.24 -18.88
CA LEU A 47 4.24 34.45 -18.11
C LEU A 47 5.26 35.28 -18.89
N SER A 48 4.88 36.48 -19.32
CA SER A 48 5.79 37.44 -19.96
C SER A 48 6.40 38.38 -18.91
N GLY A 49 7.73 38.56 -18.91
CA GLY A 49 8.42 39.60 -18.14
C GLY A 49 9.37 39.10 -17.04
N THR A 50 9.79 40.01 -16.16
CA THR A 50 10.75 39.79 -15.06
C THR A 50 10.21 38.94 -13.90
N ASP A 51 8.91 38.66 -13.87
CA ASP A 51 8.22 37.80 -12.90
C ASP A 51 8.00 36.37 -13.41
N ALA A 52 8.70 35.97 -14.49
CA ALA A 52 8.66 34.60 -14.96
C ALA A 52 9.12 33.64 -13.84
N PRO A 53 8.29 32.66 -13.43
CA PRO A 53 8.65 31.73 -12.37
C PRO A 53 9.92 30.99 -12.79
N LYS A 54 10.79 30.74 -11.82
CA LYS A 54 11.97 29.91 -12.05
C LYS A 54 11.52 28.62 -12.74
N PRO A 55 12.23 28.17 -13.79
CA PRO A 55 11.90 26.92 -14.45
C PRO A 55 11.82 25.82 -13.40
N VAL A 56 10.80 24.97 -13.52
CA VAL A 56 10.64 23.81 -12.65
C VAL A 56 11.95 23.02 -12.69
N ALA A 57 12.51 22.77 -11.51
CA ALA A 57 13.82 22.14 -11.39
C ALA A 57 13.86 20.81 -12.15
N GLU A 58 14.98 20.53 -12.81
CA GLU A 58 15.20 19.25 -13.46
C GLU A 58 15.10 18.12 -12.43
N GLY A 59 14.27 17.11 -12.72
CA GLY A 59 13.97 16.03 -11.78
C GLY A 59 12.90 16.35 -10.73
N ALA A 60 12.19 17.48 -10.82
CA ALA A 60 11.04 17.73 -9.97
C ALA A 60 9.98 16.64 -10.13
N GLU A 61 9.40 16.21 -9.02
CA GLU A 61 8.36 15.20 -8.98
C GLU A 61 7.00 15.86 -8.68
N GLU A 62 5.96 15.35 -9.32
CA GLU A 62 4.57 15.69 -9.07
C GLU A 62 3.87 14.50 -8.43
N TRP A 63 2.97 14.75 -7.49
CA TRP A 63 2.24 13.74 -6.76
C TRP A 63 0.75 13.94 -6.95
N ALA A 64 0.03 12.89 -7.33
CA ALA A 64 -1.40 12.97 -7.56
C ALA A 64 -2.15 11.87 -6.83
N PHE A 65 -3.34 12.18 -6.33
CA PHE A 65 -4.27 11.17 -5.82
C PHE A 65 -5.72 11.62 -6.02
N GLY A 66 -6.61 10.65 -6.18
CA GLY A 66 -8.05 10.90 -6.23
C GLY A 66 -8.63 11.05 -4.82
N TRP A 67 -9.36 12.12 -4.58
CA TRP A 67 -10.06 12.41 -3.33
C TRP A 67 -11.52 12.75 -3.63
N ALA A 68 -12.42 11.82 -3.32
CA ALA A 68 -13.86 11.97 -3.52
C ALA A 68 -14.25 12.46 -4.93
N ASP A 69 -14.42 13.77 -5.10
CA ASP A 69 -14.90 14.48 -6.29
C ASP A 69 -13.79 15.08 -7.18
N ARG A 70 -12.52 15.01 -6.76
CA ARG A 70 -11.40 15.66 -7.45
C ARG A 70 -10.11 14.85 -7.44
N THR A 71 -9.25 15.11 -8.41
CA THR A 71 -7.83 14.74 -8.32
C THR A 71 -7.06 15.90 -7.71
N VAL A 72 -6.32 15.64 -6.64
CA VAL A 72 -5.42 16.61 -6.02
C VAL A 72 -4.00 16.37 -6.53
N VAL A 73 -3.34 17.42 -7.00
CA VAL A 73 -1.99 17.35 -7.55
C VAL A 73 -1.06 18.31 -6.81
N LEU A 74 0.10 17.80 -6.39
CA LEU A 74 1.09 18.50 -5.56
C LEU A 74 2.49 18.47 -6.19
N ARG A 75 3.22 19.56 -6.09
CA ARG A 75 4.66 19.64 -6.33
C ARG A 75 5.30 20.42 -5.21
N GLN A 76 6.43 19.96 -4.68
CA GLN A 76 7.15 20.65 -3.62
C GLN A 76 8.45 21.27 -4.13
N ASP A 77 8.70 22.51 -3.73
CA ASP A 77 10.00 23.17 -3.84
C ASP A 77 10.33 23.92 -2.53
N ASP A 78 11.35 24.77 -2.56
CA ASP A 78 11.84 25.46 -1.36
C ASP A 78 10.88 26.54 -0.85
N ASN A 79 9.88 26.96 -1.64
CA ASN A 79 8.84 27.90 -1.21
C ASN A 79 7.66 27.18 -0.55
N GLY A 80 7.54 25.87 -0.73
CA GLY A 80 6.46 25.05 -0.18
C GLY A 80 5.82 24.13 -1.20
N ILE A 81 4.52 23.88 -1.02
CA ILE A 81 3.75 22.96 -1.86
C ILE A 81 2.90 23.76 -2.83
N HIS A 82 3.20 23.62 -4.12
CA HIS A 82 2.34 24.07 -5.21
C HIS A 82 1.26 23.01 -5.41
N TYR A 83 0.00 23.43 -5.41
CA TYR A 83 -1.12 22.51 -5.53
C TYR A 83 -2.18 22.99 -6.50
N ARG A 84 -2.89 22.02 -7.07
CA ARG A 84 -4.03 22.20 -7.95
C ARG A 84 -5.03 21.07 -7.76
N ALA A 85 -6.32 21.37 -7.89
CA ALA A 85 -7.36 20.35 -7.99
C ALA A 85 -7.94 20.28 -9.41
N LEU A 86 -8.14 19.05 -9.89
CA LEU A 86 -8.75 18.75 -11.19
C LEU A 86 -10.11 18.07 -10.97
N TYR A 87 -11.15 18.57 -11.63
CA TYR A 87 -12.53 18.11 -11.52
C TYR A 87 -13.04 17.59 -12.86
N PRO A 88 -14.01 16.66 -12.84
CA PRO A 88 -14.74 16.27 -14.05
C PRO A 88 -15.29 17.51 -14.78
N SER A 89 -15.17 17.53 -16.12
CA SER A 89 -15.71 18.63 -16.93
C SER A 89 -17.24 18.63 -17.02
N LYS A 90 -17.86 17.47 -16.78
CA LYS A 90 -19.31 17.33 -16.80
C LYS A 90 -19.93 17.83 -15.49
N PRO A 91 -21.11 18.48 -15.53
CA PRO A 91 -21.83 18.88 -14.33
C PRO A 91 -22.26 17.66 -13.49
N PRO A 92 -22.53 17.84 -12.18
CA PRO A 92 -22.54 19.12 -11.45
C PRO A 92 -21.14 19.65 -11.09
N HIS A 93 -20.98 20.98 -11.06
CA HIS A 93 -19.71 21.66 -10.74
C HIS A 93 -19.67 22.23 -9.32
N GLU A 94 -20.62 21.86 -8.45
CA GLU A 94 -20.77 22.44 -7.11
C GLU A 94 -19.47 22.38 -6.29
N ALA A 95 -18.82 21.21 -6.25
CA ALA A 95 -17.55 21.03 -5.56
C ALA A 95 -16.42 21.91 -6.11
N TYR A 96 -16.36 22.04 -7.43
CA TYR A 96 -15.37 22.89 -8.10
C TYR A 96 -15.59 24.37 -7.76
N LEU A 97 -16.84 24.84 -7.83
CA LEU A 97 -17.20 26.22 -7.52
C LEU A 97 -16.93 26.54 -6.04
N ALA A 98 -17.26 25.63 -5.13
CA ALA A 98 -16.95 25.79 -3.71
C ALA A 98 -15.43 25.89 -3.45
N ASP A 99 -14.62 25.12 -4.19
CA ASP A 99 -13.16 25.21 -4.11
C ASP A 99 -12.59 26.48 -4.72
N LEU A 100 -13.20 27.04 -5.77
CA LEU A 100 -12.84 28.35 -6.27
C LEU A 100 -13.12 29.45 -5.25
N GLU A 101 -14.26 29.37 -4.56
CA GLU A 101 -14.69 30.38 -3.59
C GLU A 101 -13.92 30.33 -2.28
N THR A 102 -13.73 29.12 -1.72
CA THR A 102 -13.26 28.96 -0.33
C THR A 102 -11.96 28.16 -0.19
N ASP A 103 -11.36 27.74 -1.32
CA ASP A 103 -10.14 26.92 -1.33
C ASP A 103 -10.28 25.67 -0.44
N THR A 104 -11.34 24.90 -0.70
CA THR A 104 -11.62 23.64 0.01
C THR A 104 -10.47 22.65 -0.13
N THR A 105 -9.70 22.71 -1.23
CA THR A 105 -8.49 21.92 -1.41
C THR A 105 -7.39 22.29 -0.41
N ARG A 106 -7.17 23.57 -0.10
CA ARG A 106 -6.24 23.97 0.98
C ARG A 106 -6.68 23.44 2.35
N SER A 107 -7.97 23.55 2.66
CA SER A 107 -8.53 23.04 3.91
C SER A 107 -8.35 21.53 4.05
N LEU A 108 -8.56 20.79 2.94
CA LEU A 108 -8.24 19.37 2.83
C LEU A 108 -6.76 19.11 3.11
N LEU A 109 -5.84 19.78 2.41
CA LEU A 109 -4.40 19.54 2.57
C LEU A 109 -3.90 19.84 3.99
N ARG A 110 -4.37 20.93 4.59
CA ARG A 110 -4.05 21.27 6.00
C ARG A 110 -4.49 20.17 6.96
N THR A 111 -5.69 19.62 6.76
CA THR A 111 -6.23 18.56 7.60
C THR A 111 -5.50 17.23 7.34
N TYR A 112 -5.37 16.84 6.07
CA TYR A 112 -4.78 15.58 5.62
C TYR A 112 -3.32 15.43 6.05
N PHE A 113 -2.55 16.52 5.99
CA PHE A 113 -1.17 16.55 6.49
C PHE A 113 -1.07 17.02 7.96
N GLN A 114 -2.18 17.29 8.64
CA GLN A 114 -2.21 17.71 10.05
C GLN A 114 -1.31 18.95 10.33
N LEU A 115 -1.33 19.94 9.45
CA LEU A 115 -0.41 21.09 9.46
C LEU A 115 -0.62 22.08 10.61
N ASP A 116 -1.69 21.92 11.39
CA ASP A 116 -1.92 22.71 12.61
C ASP A 116 -1.05 22.23 13.79
N THR A 117 -0.51 21.01 13.71
CA THR A 117 0.46 20.48 14.69
C THR A 117 1.87 20.73 14.17
N PRO A 118 2.68 21.61 14.79
CA PRO A 118 4.05 21.88 14.36
C PRO A 118 4.94 20.65 14.58
N LEU A 119 5.68 20.23 13.56
CA LEU A 119 6.45 18.98 13.56
C LEU A 119 7.82 19.15 14.22
N GLU A 120 8.49 20.30 14.02
CA GLU A 120 9.81 20.54 14.59
C GLU A 120 9.86 20.40 16.13
N PRO A 121 8.90 20.95 16.91
CA PRO A 121 8.86 20.74 18.35
C PRO A 121 8.68 19.26 18.74
N LEU A 122 7.93 18.49 17.96
CA LEU A 122 7.74 17.06 18.20
C LEU A 122 9.05 16.29 17.98
N TYR A 123 9.77 16.58 16.89
CA TYR A 123 11.09 15.98 16.64
C TYR A 123 12.08 16.31 17.76
N ALA A 124 12.08 17.54 18.28
CA ALA A 124 12.94 17.94 19.39
C ALA A 124 12.59 17.20 20.70
N ASP A 125 11.29 17.08 21.01
CA ASP A 125 10.81 16.34 22.19
C ASP A 125 11.18 14.85 22.10
N TRP A 126 10.88 14.18 20.99
CA TRP A 126 11.22 12.76 20.81
C TRP A 126 12.73 12.51 20.83
N SER A 127 13.52 13.41 20.25
CA SER A 127 14.99 13.31 20.30
C SER A 127 15.54 13.44 21.73
N THR A 128 14.88 14.26 22.55
CA THR A 128 15.22 14.40 23.98
C THR A 128 14.84 13.15 24.78
N ARG A 129 13.66 12.57 24.53
CA ARG A 129 13.16 11.37 25.21
C ARG A 129 13.88 10.09 24.81
N ASP A 130 14.38 10.04 23.57
CA ASP A 130 14.97 8.85 22.98
C ASP A 130 16.25 9.16 22.20
N PRO A 131 17.43 8.95 22.81
CA PRO A 131 18.72 9.10 22.13
C PRO A 131 18.91 8.19 20.90
N LYS A 132 18.11 7.13 20.73
CA LYS A 132 18.13 6.31 19.51
C LYS A 132 17.37 6.97 18.38
N PHE A 133 16.22 7.59 18.69
CA PHE A 133 15.49 8.44 17.77
C PHE A 133 16.39 9.56 17.25
N ASP A 134 16.98 10.35 18.15
CA ASP A 134 17.88 11.45 17.76
C ASP A 134 18.99 10.99 16.82
N ARG A 135 19.76 9.96 17.20
CA ARG A 135 20.85 9.43 16.36
C ARG A 135 20.39 9.00 14.98
N LYS A 136 19.19 8.41 14.84
CA LYS A 136 18.64 8.03 13.53
C LYS A 136 18.28 9.25 12.69
N ILE A 137 17.61 10.24 13.28
CA ILE A 137 17.22 11.48 12.59
C ILE A 137 18.46 12.26 12.15
N GLN A 138 19.47 12.41 13.01
CA GLN A 138 20.70 13.12 12.64
C GLN A 138 21.44 12.40 11.49
N ARG A 139 21.49 11.07 11.51
CA ARG A 139 22.17 10.28 10.47
C ARG A 139 21.48 10.32 9.12
N GLU A 140 20.15 10.41 9.10
CA GLU A 140 19.34 10.26 7.89
C GLU A 140 18.39 11.45 7.70
N LYS A 141 18.86 12.67 8.03
CA LYS A 141 18.05 13.90 8.08
C LYS A 141 17.28 14.18 6.81
N GLU A 142 17.89 13.98 5.64
CA GLU A 142 17.23 14.21 4.34
C GLU A 142 16.09 13.22 4.08
N ARG A 143 16.23 11.99 4.59
CA ARG A 143 15.25 10.92 4.38
C ARG A 143 14.16 10.93 5.44
N LEU A 144 14.50 11.22 6.69
CA LEU A 144 13.62 11.11 7.85
C LEU A 144 13.09 12.45 8.37
N GLY A 145 13.58 13.57 7.85
CA GLY A 145 13.05 14.90 8.15
C GLY A 145 11.70 15.14 7.48
N GLY A 146 10.81 15.87 8.14
CA GLY A 146 9.53 16.28 7.57
C GLY A 146 8.53 15.16 7.35
N ILE A 147 8.71 13.98 7.96
CA ILE A 147 7.74 12.89 7.84
C ILE A 147 6.57 13.16 8.77
N ARG A 148 5.37 13.24 8.19
CA ARG A 148 4.12 13.41 8.93
C ARG A 148 3.28 12.14 8.94
N VAL A 149 2.45 12.01 9.98
CA VAL A 149 1.33 11.06 9.97
C VAL A 149 0.17 11.67 9.21
N LEU A 150 -0.38 10.95 8.24
CA LEU A 150 -1.52 11.42 7.45
C LEU A 150 -2.84 11.27 8.23
N ARG A 151 -3.79 12.17 7.97
CA ARG A 151 -5.19 12.08 8.41
C ARG A 151 -6.08 11.74 7.22
N GLN A 152 -6.18 10.45 6.94
CA GLN A 152 -6.90 9.89 5.80
C GLN A 152 -8.39 9.77 6.08
N ASN A 153 -9.18 9.61 5.02
CA ASN A 153 -10.61 9.29 5.13
C ASN A 153 -10.80 7.97 5.89
N GLU A 154 -11.75 7.93 6.82
CA GLU A 154 -11.94 6.83 7.76
C GLU A 154 -12.31 5.53 7.06
N TRP A 155 -13.20 5.59 6.06
CA TRP A 155 -13.63 4.43 5.28
C TRP A 155 -12.52 3.89 4.38
N GLU A 156 -11.83 4.78 3.66
CA GLU A 156 -10.66 4.43 2.86
C GLU A 156 -9.59 3.75 3.71
N THR A 157 -9.30 4.31 4.88
CA THR A 157 -8.32 3.77 5.83
C THR A 157 -8.72 2.37 6.28
N LEU A 158 -9.98 2.17 6.68
CA LEU A 158 -10.50 0.89 7.14
C LEU A 158 -10.32 -0.20 6.07
N VAL A 159 -10.79 0.03 4.85
CA VAL A 159 -10.70 -0.95 3.76
C VAL A 159 -9.25 -1.18 3.33
N SER A 160 -8.44 -0.12 3.26
CA SER A 160 -7.02 -0.23 2.90
C SER A 160 -6.22 -1.06 3.91
N PHE A 161 -6.46 -0.88 5.21
CA PHE A 161 -5.75 -1.66 6.22
C PHE A 161 -6.28 -3.09 6.40
N ILE A 162 -7.56 -3.37 6.08
CA ILE A 162 -8.04 -4.76 5.88
C ILE A 162 -7.17 -5.46 4.81
N CYS A 163 -6.80 -4.76 3.74
CA CYS A 163 -5.94 -5.30 2.67
C CYS A 163 -4.49 -5.53 3.10
N SER A 164 -4.05 -4.89 4.18
CA SER A 164 -2.64 -4.87 4.63
C SER A 164 -2.21 -6.10 5.41
N ALA A 165 -3.15 -6.80 6.06
CA ALA A 165 -2.84 -7.92 6.96
C ALA A 165 -2.06 -9.01 6.22
N ASN A 166 -0.83 -9.36 6.64
CA ASN A 166 0.06 -10.32 5.97
C ASN A 166 0.30 -10.00 4.48
N ASN A 167 0.71 -8.78 4.20
CA ASN A 167 0.94 -8.27 2.85
C ASN A 167 2.13 -7.29 2.83
N ASN A 168 2.56 -6.85 1.64
CA ASN A 168 3.60 -5.82 1.49
C ASN A 168 3.04 -4.56 0.81
N ILE A 169 3.71 -3.42 1.01
CA ILE A 169 3.26 -2.11 0.54
C ILE A 169 2.93 -2.12 -0.96
N ALA A 170 3.82 -2.65 -1.81
CA ALA A 170 3.61 -2.69 -3.26
C ALA A 170 2.32 -3.44 -3.64
N ARG A 171 2.09 -4.63 -3.06
CA ARG A 171 0.88 -5.40 -3.34
C ARG A 171 -0.39 -4.77 -2.76
N ILE A 172 -0.32 -4.13 -1.59
CA ILE A 172 -1.47 -3.41 -1.02
C ILE A 172 -1.85 -2.25 -1.95
N THR A 173 -0.85 -1.47 -2.37
CA THR A 173 -1.03 -0.34 -3.28
C THR A 173 -1.66 -0.78 -4.60
N LEU A 174 -1.18 -1.88 -5.18
CA LEU A 174 -1.79 -2.47 -6.37
C LEU A 174 -3.27 -2.86 -6.15
N MET A 175 -3.56 -3.55 -5.05
CA MET A 175 -4.93 -4.01 -4.73
C MET A 175 -5.89 -2.82 -4.54
N VAL A 176 -5.49 -1.81 -3.76
CA VAL A 176 -6.29 -0.62 -3.48
C VAL A 176 -6.56 0.17 -4.76
N ASN A 177 -5.55 0.35 -5.63
CA ASN A 177 -5.73 1.04 -6.90
C ASN A 177 -6.67 0.28 -7.85
N ARG A 178 -6.55 -1.06 -7.91
CA ARG A 178 -7.49 -1.89 -8.69
C ARG A 178 -8.93 -1.79 -8.18
N LEU A 179 -9.10 -1.71 -6.86
CA LEU A 179 -10.42 -1.54 -6.25
C LEU A 179 -11.06 -0.22 -6.67
N CYS A 180 -10.30 0.87 -6.61
CA CYS A 180 -10.80 2.18 -7.01
C CYS A 180 -11.08 2.23 -8.52
N ALA A 181 -10.21 1.65 -9.35
CA ALA A 181 -10.45 1.57 -10.80
C ALA A 181 -11.70 0.76 -11.18
N ALA A 182 -12.05 -0.26 -10.37
CA ALA A 182 -13.19 -1.13 -10.67
C ALA A 182 -14.54 -0.62 -10.14
N LEU A 183 -14.53 0.11 -9.02
CA LEU A 183 -15.76 0.47 -8.28
C LEU A 183 -15.85 1.95 -7.89
N GLY A 184 -14.80 2.73 -8.13
CA GLY A 184 -14.77 4.18 -7.90
C GLY A 184 -15.20 4.96 -9.14
N ASP A 185 -15.57 6.21 -8.92
CA ASP A 185 -15.92 7.13 -10.00
C ASP A 185 -14.65 7.63 -10.70
N PRO A 186 -14.65 7.75 -12.04
CA PRO A 186 -13.49 8.24 -12.77
C PRO A 186 -13.23 9.72 -12.48
N LEU A 187 -11.97 10.03 -12.18
CA LEU A 187 -11.45 11.37 -11.92
C LEU A 187 -10.38 11.75 -12.95
N PRO A 188 -10.23 13.05 -13.27
CA PRO A 188 -9.24 13.48 -14.25
C PRO A 188 -7.82 13.07 -13.85
N HIS A 189 -7.09 12.46 -14.77
CA HIS A 189 -5.65 12.25 -14.62
C HIS A 189 -4.89 13.57 -14.84
N PRO A 190 -3.74 13.82 -14.16
CA PRO A 190 -2.96 15.03 -14.35
C PRO A 190 -2.55 15.32 -15.79
N SER A 191 -2.32 14.30 -16.63
CA SER A 191 -2.02 14.47 -18.06
C SER A 191 -3.15 15.08 -18.89
N HIS A 192 -4.36 15.22 -18.33
CA HIS A 192 -5.46 15.93 -18.97
C HIS A 192 -5.44 17.44 -18.71
N PHE A 193 -4.54 17.93 -17.86
CA PHE A 193 -4.43 19.35 -17.58
C PHE A 193 -3.98 20.13 -18.82
N SER A 194 -4.57 21.29 -19.01
CA SER A 194 -4.12 22.32 -19.95
C SER A 194 -4.36 23.68 -19.31
N PRO A 195 -3.55 24.71 -19.60
CA PRO A 195 -3.85 26.10 -19.26
C PRO A 195 -5.30 26.51 -19.56
N ALA A 196 -5.89 26.01 -20.65
CA ALA A 196 -7.27 26.31 -21.05
C ALA A 196 -8.33 25.67 -20.13
N SER A 197 -7.96 24.71 -19.29
CA SER A 197 -8.84 24.10 -18.29
C SER A 197 -8.96 24.92 -17.01
N VAL A 198 -8.15 25.98 -16.85
CA VAL A 198 -8.15 26.82 -15.65
C VAL A 198 -9.28 27.83 -15.73
N HIS A 199 -10.19 27.80 -14.77
CA HIS A 199 -11.27 28.78 -14.62
C HIS A 199 -11.23 29.41 -13.23
N THR A 200 -11.76 30.63 -13.13
CA THR A 200 -11.75 31.44 -11.89
C THR A 200 -13.15 31.74 -11.37
N SER A 201 -14.18 31.46 -12.15
CA SER A 201 -15.59 31.64 -11.78
C SER A 201 -16.50 30.74 -12.60
N ALA A 202 -17.74 30.55 -12.15
CA ALA A 202 -18.77 29.83 -12.90
C ALA A 202 -18.97 30.40 -14.32
N ALA A 203 -18.92 31.73 -14.47
CA ALA A 203 -19.10 32.41 -15.76
C ALA A 203 -17.98 32.12 -16.77
N SER A 204 -16.79 31.71 -16.30
CA SER A 204 -15.67 31.37 -17.17
C SER A 204 -15.67 29.92 -17.65
N ILE A 205 -16.59 29.08 -17.14
CA ILE A 205 -16.72 27.68 -17.55
C ILE A 205 -17.48 27.62 -18.89
N PRO A 206 -16.95 26.98 -19.95
CA PRO A 206 -17.65 26.81 -21.20
C PRO A 206 -18.98 26.05 -21.01
N ALA A 207 -20.04 26.50 -21.69
CA ALA A 207 -21.34 25.83 -21.67
C ALA A 207 -21.26 24.41 -22.26
N ASP A 208 -20.46 24.25 -23.31
CA ASP A 208 -20.14 22.95 -23.90
C ASP A 208 -18.69 22.56 -23.54
N PRO A 209 -18.45 21.35 -23.00
CA PRO A 209 -17.10 20.92 -22.66
C PRO A 209 -16.24 20.87 -23.94
N PRO A 210 -14.96 21.28 -23.87
CA PRO A 210 -14.07 21.20 -25.02
C PRO A 210 -13.98 19.74 -25.51
N PRO A 211 -13.90 19.53 -26.84
CA PRO A 211 -13.76 18.19 -27.39
C PRO A 211 -12.54 17.51 -26.75
N PRO A 212 -12.63 16.20 -26.44
CA PRO A 212 -11.48 15.50 -25.87
C PRO A 212 -10.27 15.66 -26.80
N PRO A 213 -9.05 15.73 -26.26
CA PRO A 213 -7.85 15.77 -27.08
C PRO A 213 -7.86 14.61 -28.08
N ALA A 214 -7.34 14.85 -29.29
CA ALA A 214 -7.34 13.88 -30.38
C ALA A 214 -6.84 12.51 -29.89
N ALA A 215 -7.58 11.45 -30.26
CA ALA A 215 -7.39 10.10 -29.74
C ALA A 215 -5.97 9.58 -30.00
N SER A 216 -5.10 9.71 -29.01
CA SER A 216 -3.88 8.93 -28.88
C SER A 216 -3.44 8.91 -27.43
N GLN A 217 -3.20 7.70 -26.92
CA GLN A 217 -2.84 7.31 -25.55
C GLN A 217 -4.05 7.03 -24.65
N ASP A 218 -4.02 5.86 -23.99
CA ASP A 218 -5.08 5.31 -23.14
C ASP A 218 -5.76 6.39 -22.30
N ALA A 219 -7.09 6.33 -22.16
CA ALA A 219 -7.86 7.29 -21.38
C ALA A 219 -7.55 7.15 -19.86
N LEU A 220 -6.34 7.52 -19.47
CA LEU A 220 -5.83 7.43 -18.11
C LEU A 220 -6.76 8.21 -17.19
N SER A 221 -7.19 7.58 -16.13
CA SER A 221 -8.04 8.19 -15.11
C SER A 221 -7.49 7.82 -13.75
N LEU A 222 -7.59 8.76 -12.81
CA LEU A 222 -7.60 8.36 -11.41
C LEU A 222 -9.04 8.02 -11.04
N PHE A 223 -9.26 7.53 -9.84
CA PHE A 223 -10.58 7.09 -9.41
C PHE A 223 -10.84 7.52 -7.98
N SER A 224 -12.10 7.78 -7.63
CA SER A 224 -12.49 7.98 -6.24
C SER A 224 -12.36 6.66 -5.46
N PHE A 225 -12.34 6.74 -4.13
CA PHE A 225 -12.45 5.53 -3.30
C PHE A 225 -13.92 5.08 -3.29
N PRO A 226 -14.23 3.79 -3.51
CA PRO A 226 -15.61 3.32 -3.61
C PRO A 226 -16.37 3.51 -2.28
N PRO A 227 -17.60 4.06 -2.31
CA PRO A 227 -18.40 4.24 -1.10
C PRO A 227 -18.84 2.88 -0.52
N PRO A 228 -19.23 2.80 0.78
CA PRO A 228 -19.65 1.55 1.41
C PRO A 228 -20.72 0.80 0.60
N LYS A 229 -21.70 1.52 0.04
CA LYS A 229 -22.76 0.95 -0.78
C LYS A 229 -22.27 0.22 -2.03
N ALA A 230 -21.20 0.70 -2.67
CA ALA A 230 -20.61 0.06 -3.84
C ALA A 230 -19.91 -1.27 -3.47
N LEU A 231 -19.45 -1.39 -2.22
CA LEU A 231 -18.75 -2.57 -1.72
C LEU A 231 -19.68 -3.61 -1.06
N ALA A 232 -20.89 -3.23 -0.67
CA ALA A 232 -21.82 -4.09 0.06
C ALA A 232 -22.59 -5.12 -0.80
N GLN A 233 -22.22 -5.35 -2.07
CA GLN A 233 -22.94 -6.29 -2.97
C GLN A 233 -22.61 -7.78 -2.73
N GLY A 234 -22.27 -8.13 -1.48
CA GLY A 234 -22.08 -9.51 -1.02
C GLY A 234 -21.16 -10.36 -1.91
N THR A 235 -21.71 -11.47 -2.43
CA THR A 235 -20.97 -12.46 -3.23
C THR A 235 -20.47 -11.90 -4.56
N GLN A 236 -21.15 -10.91 -5.14
CA GLN A 236 -20.73 -10.27 -6.39
C GLN A 236 -19.43 -9.47 -6.18
N THR A 237 -19.40 -8.62 -5.15
CA THR A 237 -18.20 -7.87 -4.79
C THR A 237 -17.07 -8.81 -4.38
N GLU A 238 -17.35 -9.86 -3.60
CA GLU A 238 -16.35 -10.86 -3.24
C GLU A 238 -15.73 -11.51 -4.49
N ALA A 239 -16.54 -11.95 -5.46
CA ALA A 239 -16.08 -12.57 -6.69
C ALA A 239 -15.18 -11.62 -7.50
N LEU A 240 -15.58 -10.35 -7.62
CA LEU A 240 -14.77 -9.31 -8.27
C LEU A 240 -13.43 -9.13 -7.55
N LEU A 241 -13.43 -8.93 -6.23
CA LEU A 241 -12.21 -8.74 -5.44
C LEU A 241 -11.25 -9.93 -5.53
N ARG A 242 -11.79 -11.17 -5.61
CA ARG A 242 -10.97 -12.36 -5.86
C ARG A 242 -10.26 -12.28 -7.22
N GLN A 243 -10.95 -11.84 -8.26
CA GLN A 243 -10.35 -11.62 -9.59
C GLN A 243 -9.29 -10.51 -9.57
N LEU A 244 -9.50 -9.45 -8.78
CA LEU A 244 -8.55 -8.35 -8.63
C LEU A 244 -7.31 -8.70 -7.77
N GLY A 245 -7.27 -9.89 -7.15
CA GLY A 245 -6.09 -10.42 -6.45
C GLY A 245 -6.10 -10.24 -4.92
N PHE A 246 -7.26 -9.95 -4.33
CA PHE A 246 -7.42 -9.76 -2.88
C PHE A 246 -7.23 -11.05 -2.07
N GLY A 247 -7.35 -12.21 -2.72
CA GLY A 247 -7.18 -13.51 -2.10
C GLY A 247 -8.26 -13.77 -1.05
N TYR A 248 -7.86 -14.27 0.13
CA TYR A 248 -8.81 -14.55 1.21
C TYR A 248 -9.50 -13.30 1.75
N ARG A 249 -8.87 -12.11 1.64
CA ARG A 249 -9.42 -10.84 2.14
C ARG A 249 -10.65 -10.35 1.36
N ALA A 250 -10.89 -10.93 0.18
CA ALA A 250 -12.01 -10.58 -0.68
C ALA A 250 -13.37 -10.76 0.02
N ASN A 251 -13.50 -11.66 0.99
CA ASN A 251 -14.74 -11.89 1.73
C ASN A 251 -14.86 -11.04 3.02
N PHE A 252 -13.87 -10.18 3.31
CA PHE A 252 -13.85 -9.29 4.47
C PHE A 252 -14.50 -7.95 4.14
N ILE A 253 -14.16 -7.40 2.97
CA ILE A 253 -14.57 -6.08 2.51
C ILE A 253 -16.10 -5.96 2.32
N PRO A 254 -16.77 -6.84 1.55
CA PRO A 254 -18.23 -6.70 1.37
C PRO A 254 -19.02 -6.92 2.65
N TRP A 255 -18.54 -7.80 3.53
CA TRP A 255 -19.14 -7.98 4.86
C TRP A 255 -18.96 -6.71 5.71
N SER A 256 -17.75 -6.14 5.75
CA SER A 256 -17.46 -4.93 6.53
C SER A 256 -18.24 -3.72 6.03
N ALA A 257 -18.42 -3.62 4.71
CA ALA A 257 -19.25 -2.58 4.09
C ALA A 257 -20.74 -2.74 4.48
N ALA A 258 -21.27 -3.95 4.41
CA ALA A 258 -22.65 -4.24 4.84
C ALA A 258 -22.84 -3.96 6.34
N HIS A 259 -21.91 -4.42 7.18
CA HIS A 259 -21.92 -4.18 8.61
C HIS A 259 -21.90 -2.68 8.95
N LEU A 260 -21.09 -1.88 8.26
CA LEU A 260 -21.08 -0.43 8.45
C LEU A 260 -22.45 0.19 8.12
N LEU A 261 -23.04 -0.20 6.99
CA LEU A 261 -24.36 0.31 6.56
C LEU A 261 -25.46 -0.08 7.56
N GLU A 262 -25.47 -1.33 8.02
CA GLU A 262 -26.43 -1.85 9.00
C GLU A 262 -26.29 -1.14 10.35
N THR A 263 -25.06 -0.99 10.85
CA THR A 263 -24.79 -0.31 12.11
C THR A 263 -25.18 1.18 12.06
N ALA A 264 -24.86 1.87 10.96
CA ALA A 264 -25.24 3.27 10.78
C ALA A 264 -26.77 3.42 10.70
N ALA A 265 -27.45 2.55 9.96
CA ALA A 265 -28.91 2.54 9.86
C ALA A 265 -29.59 2.24 11.21
N ALA A 266 -29.05 1.32 12.01
CA ALA A 266 -29.57 1.01 13.35
C ALA A 266 -29.45 2.19 14.33
N LEU A 267 -28.53 3.11 14.08
CA LEU A 267 -28.30 4.32 14.87
C LEU A 267 -28.96 5.58 14.27
N ASP A 268 -29.67 5.45 13.14
CA ASP A 268 -30.26 6.57 12.39
C ASP A 268 -29.24 7.66 11.99
N ILE A 269 -28.05 7.23 11.56
CA ILE A 269 -26.97 8.11 11.10
C ILE A 269 -26.36 7.61 9.78
N THR A 270 -25.53 8.43 9.12
CA THR A 270 -24.81 7.99 7.92
C THR A 270 -23.59 7.12 8.28
N PRO A 271 -23.11 6.27 7.35
CA PRO A 271 -21.85 5.53 7.51
C PRO A 271 -20.65 6.42 7.90
N GLU A 272 -20.56 7.59 7.28
CA GLU A 272 -19.51 8.58 7.53
C GLU A 272 -19.65 9.16 8.94
N ALA A 273 -20.87 9.45 9.39
CA ALA A 273 -21.13 9.93 10.74
C ALA A 273 -20.77 8.88 11.81
N TYR A 274 -21.08 7.60 11.56
CA TYR A 274 -20.67 6.51 12.45
C TYR A 274 -19.15 6.44 12.58
N LEU A 275 -18.40 6.41 11.47
CA LEU A 275 -16.94 6.36 11.53
C LEU A 275 -16.36 7.63 12.16
N SER A 276 -16.93 8.80 11.86
CA SER A 276 -16.55 10.08 12.47
C SER A 276 -16.74 10.09 13.99
N SER A 277 -17.76 9.41 14.50
CA SER A 277 -17.98 9.26 15.95
C SER A 277 -16.85 8.51 16.68
N LEU A 278 -16.07 7.69 15.94
CA LEU A 278 -14.91 6.96 16.46
C LEU A 278 -13.62 7.78 16.42
N THR A 279 -13.66 8.99 15.85
CA THR A 279 -12.49 9.88 15.84
C THR A 279 -12.15 10.32 17.26
N ARG A 280 -10.86 10.50 17.59
CA ARG A 280 -10.41 10.96 18.92
C ARG A 280 -11.21 12.17 19.42
N LYS A 281 -11.43 13.16 18.55
CA LYS A 281 -12.15 14.39 18.86
C LYS A 281 -13.62 14.15 19.25
N GLN A 282 -14.34 13.29 18.53
CA GLN A 282 -15.75 13.03 18.81
C GLN A 282 -15.95 12.00 19.92
N PHE A 283 -15.10 10.97 19.93
CA PHE A 283 -15.16 9.90 20.91
C PHE A 283 -14.95 10.42 22.33
N SER A 284 -13.90 11.23 22.56
CA SER A 284 -13.63 11.84 23.87
C SER A 284 -14.73 12.81 24.31
N ARG A 285 -15.37 13.54 23.37
CA ARG A 285 -16.50 14.42 23.71
C ARG A 285 -17.73 13.66 24.20
N ASN A 286 -17.96 12.48 23.63
CA ASN A 286 -19.08 11.63 24.02
C ASN A 286 -18.79 10.85 25.31
N ALA A 287 -17.51 10.57 25.61
CA ALA A 287 -17.07 9.84 26.81
C ALA A 287 -16.97 10.73 28.07
N ALA A 288 -16.79 12.04 27.92
CA ALA A 288 -16.67 13.01 29.02
C ALA A 288 -17.92 13.22 29.90
N ALA A 289 -18.90 12.30 29.83
CA ALA A 289 -20.07 12.26 30.71
C ALA A 289 -19.87 11.37 31.95
N ASP A 290 -18.82 10.54 32.00
CA ASP A 290 -18.51 9.67 33.14
C ASP A 290 -17.10 9.98 33.69
N ASP A 291 -17.02 10.43 34.96
CA ASP A 291 -15.81 10.79 35.71
C ASP A 291 -14.79 9.62 35.82
N ASP A 292 -13.83 9.52 34.89
CA ASP A 292 -12.41 9.08 35.04
C ASP A 292 -11.82 8.88 33.62
N ASP A 293 -11.28 9.94 33.01
CA ASP A 293 -10.80 9.93 31.61
C ASP A 293 -9.40 9.29 31.49
N ASP A 294 -9.35 7.96 31.65
CA ASP A 294 -8.17 7.16 31.29
C ASP A 294 -8.07 7.08 29.76
N GLU A 295 -7.17 7.87 29.16
CA GLU A 295 -6.92 7.92 27.71
C GLU A 295 -6.70 6.51 27.11
N SER A 296 -6.03 5.61 27.86
CA SER A 296 -5.86 4.21 27.46
C SER A 296 -7.19 3.45 27.38
N ARG A 297 -8.16 3.74 28.26
CA ARG A 297 -9.50 3.17 28.21
C ARG A 297 -10.26 3.63 26.96
N SER A 298 -10.15 4.90 26.60
CA SER A 298 -10.80 5.46 25.41
C SER A 298 -10.26 4.86 24.11
N ILE A 299 -8.93 4.72 23.97
CA ILE A 299 -8.31 4.02 22.83
C ILE A 299 -8.79 2.57 22.76
N ARG A 300 -8.81 1.86 23.91
CA ARG A 300 -9.29 0.47 23.97
C ARG A 300 -10.75 0.37 23.52
N ALA A 301 -11.62 1.27 23.97
CA ALA A 301 -13.03 1.26 23.59
C ALA A 301 -13.23 1.53 22.08
N ALA A 302 -12.53 2.53 21.52
CA ALA A 302 -12.56 2.80 20.07
C ALA A 302 -12.01 1.61 19.25
N ARG A 303 -10.95 0.96 19.75
CA ARG A 303 -10.40 -0.26 19.15
C ARG A 303 -11.43 -1.39 19.12
N GLU A 304 -12.15 -1.64 20.22
CA GLU A 304 -13.15 -2.72 20.27
C GLU A 304 -14.24 -2.51 19.22
N LYS A 305 -14.65 -1.26 18.93
CA LYS A 305 -15.57 -0.96 17.81
C LYS A 305 -14.99 -1.33 16.45
N LEU A 306 -13.69 -1.13 16.24
CA LEU A 306 -13.04 -1.52 15.00
C LEU A 306 -12.89 -3.05 14.87
N LEU A 307 -12.74 -3.77 15.99
CA LEU A 307 -12.64 -5.24 16.00
C LEU A 307 -13.96 -5.94 15.62
N GLU A 308 -15.09 -5.22 15.63
CA GLU A 308 -16.38 -5.71 15.10
C GLU A 308 -16.32 -5.92 13.56
N PHE A 309 -15.38 -5.26 12.86
CA PHE A 309 -15.20 -5.40 11.41
C PHE A 309 -14.40 -6.65 11.01
N LYS A 310 -14.93 -7.42 10.07
CA LYS A 310 -14.27 -8.64 9.59
C LYS A 310 -12.94 -8.32 8.91
N GLY A 311 -11.88 -9.02 9.34
CA GLY A 311 -10.52 -8.80 8.84
C GLY A 311 -9.74 -7.72 9.60
N VAL A 312 -10.34 -7.09 10.60
CA VAL A 312 -9.69 -6.14 11.50
C VAL A 312 -9.25 -6.86 12.77
N GLY A 313 -7.95 -7.03 12.95
CA GLY A 313 -7.33 -7.41 14.22
C GLY A 313 -6.65 -6.21 14.88
N ARG A 314 -6.06 -6.37 16.08
CA ARG A 314 -5.49 -5.26 16.87
C ARG A 314 -4.55 -4.34 16.10
N LYS A 315 -3.58 -4.91 15.37
CA LYS A 315 -2.67 -4.13 14.52
C LYS A 315 -3.41 -3.29 13.47
N VAL A 316 -4.40 -3.90 12.80
CA VAL A 316 -5.19 -3.24 11.76
C VAL A 316 -6.04 -2.13 12.38
N ALA A 317 -6.68 -2.40 13.51
CA ALA A 317 -7.44 -1.40 14.27
C ALA A 317 -6.56 -0.22 14.67
N ASP A 318 -5.35 -0.47 15.20
CA ASP A 318 -4.41 0.58 15.59
C ASP A 318 -3.93 1.42 14.40
N CYS A 319 -3.74 0.81 13.22
CA CYS A 319 -3.47 1.58 12.00
C CYS A 319 -4.65 2.50 11.65
N ILE A 320 -5.90 2.03 11.79
CA ILE A 320 -7.09 2.85 11.51
C ILE A 320 -7.22 3.98 12.55
N LEU A 321 -6.96 3.69 13.82
CA LEU A 321 -6.93 4.66 14.92
C LEU A 321 -5.93 5.79 14.64
N LEU A 322 -4.70 5.42 14.26
CA LEU A 322 -3.62 6.38 14.00
C LEU A 322 -3.84 7.19 12.70
N PHE A 323 -4.12 6.52 11.58
CA PHE A 323 -4.11 7.15 10.26
C PHE A 323 -5.45 7.72 9.81
N GLY A 324 -6.57 7.26 10.37
CA GLY A 324 -7.92 7.71 10.00
C GLY A 324 -8.62 8.47 11.12
N LEU A 325 -8.52 7.99 12.36
CA LEU A 325 -9.35 8.47 13.47
C LEU A 325 -8.66 9.48 14.41
N GLY A 326 -7.34 9.67 14.30
CA GLY A 326 -6.62 10.75 14.99
C GLY A 326 -6.06 10.44 16.35
N TRP A 327 -5.94 9.16 16.69
CA TRP A 327 -5.36 8.71 17.94
C TRP A 327 -3.83 8.68 17.79
N SER A 328 -3.21 9.87 17.83
CA SER A 328 -1.78 10.11 17.56
C SER A 328 -0.81 9.37 18.49
N GLU A 329 -1.30 8.98 19.66
CA GLU A 329 -0.62 8.20 20.69
C GLU A 329 -0.65 6.69 20.41
N THR A 330 -1.56 6.22 19.54
CA THR A 330 -1.70 4.79 19.25
C THR A 330 -0.51 4.28 18.46
N VAL A 331 0.13 3.22 18.96
CA VAL A 331 1.28 2.57 18.32
C VAL A 331 0.86 1.22 17.73
N PRO A 332 0.70 1.10 16.40
CA PRO A 332 0.35 -0.18 15.78
C PRO A 332 1.52 -1.17 15.88
N VAL A 333 1.31 -2.31 16.53
CA VAL A 333 2.36 -3.31 16.72
C VAL A 333 2.16 -4.49 15.76
N ASP A 334 3.06 -4.63 14.79
CA ASP A 334 3.23 -5.86 14.01
C ASP A 334 4.48 -6.63 14.45
N THR A 335 4.81 -7.71 13.74
CA THR A 335 6.00 -8.52 14.02
C THR A 335 7.30 -7.71 13.90
N HIS A 336 7.39 -6.73 12.99
CA HIS A 336 8.58 -5.89 12.83
C HIS A 336 8.71 -4.90 13.98
N VAL A 337 7.62 -4.22 14.34
CA VAL A 337 7.57 -3.28 15.48
C VAL A 337 7.85 -4.01 16.79
N PHE A 338 7.30 -5.21 16.97
CA PHE A 338 7.62 -6.06 18.13
C PHE A 338 9.11 -6.42 18.19
N GLN A 339 9.71 -6.80 17.07
CA GLN A 339 11.14 -7.08 17.00
C GLN A 339 11.99 -5.84 17.33
N ILE A 340 11.58 -4.65 16.88
CA ILE A 340 12.23 -3.38 17.23
C ILE A 340 12.11 -3.12 18.74
N ALA A 341 10.93 -3.31 19.34
CA ALA A 341 10.74 -3.14 20.78
C ALA A 341 11.69 -4.05 21.60
N VAL A 342 11.82 -5.32 21.21
CA VAL A 342 12.73 -6.26 21.90
C VAL A 342 14.21 -5.94 21.62
N ARG A 343 14.59 -5.73 20.36
CA ARG A 343 15.99 -5.53 19.92
C ARG A 343 16.54 -4.18 20.38
N ASP A 344 15.78 -3.12 20.15
CA ASP A 344 16.24 -1.75 20.27
C ASP A 344 15.76 -1.09 21.57
N TYR A 345 14.71 -1.58 22.21
CA TYR A 345 14.21 -0.97 23.45
C TYR A 345 14.20 -1.91 24.64
N SER A 346 14.76 -3.12 24.49
CA SER A 346 14.89 -4.10 25.57
C SER A 346 13.55 -4.45 26.22
N PHE A 347 12.47 -4.46 25.42
CA PHE A 347 11.15 -4.90 25.89
C PHE A 347 11.24 -6.34 26.40
N PRO A 348 10.70 -6.65 27.61
CA PRO A 348 10.90 -7.94 28.28
C PRO A 348 10.03 -9.06 27.69
N ALA A 349 10.37 -9.50 26.48
CA ALA A 349 9.75 -10.65 25.81
C ALA A 349 10.77 -11.42 24.97
N ALA A 350 10.51 -12.71 24.76
CA ALA A 350 11.30 -13.52 23.84
C ALA A 350 11.10 -13.03 22.39
N LYS A 351 12.18 -12.93 21.61
CA LYS A 351 12.15 -12.44 20.22
C LYS A 351 11.21 -13.23 19.30
N ASN A 352 10.99 -14.51 19.60
CA ASN A 352 10.12 -15.44 18.86
C ASN A 352 8.76 -15.65 19.53
N ALA A 353 8.37 -14.82 20.50
CA ALA A 353 7.04 -14.90 21.11
C ALA A 353 5.97 -14.62 20.05
N ASN A 354 4.89 -15.40 20.09
CA ASN A 354 3.71 -15.11 19.28
C ASN A 354 3.03 -13.85 19.81
N LEU A 355 2.73 -12.92 18.90
CA LEU A 355 2.10 -11.65 19.24
C LEU A 355 0.61 -11.86 19.58
N SER A 356 0.33 -12.21 20.83
CA SER A 356 -1.02 -12.33 21.37
C SER A 356 -1.66 -10.95 21.59
N PRO A 357 -2.99 -10.86 21.71
CA PRO A 357 -3.70 -9.65 22.11
C PRO A 357 -3.07 -8.89 23.29
N ALA A 358 -2.82 -9.59 24.40
CA ALA A 358 -2.25 -8.99 25.60
C ALA A 358 -0.78 -8.57 25.42
N LEU A 359 -0.01 -9.30 24.62
CA LEU A 359 1.38 -8.93 24.33
C LEU A 359 1.43 -7.70 23.43
N HIS A 360 0.56 -7.62 22.44
CA HIS A 360 0.41 -6.45 21.57
C HIS A 360 0.13 -5.19 22.39
N ASP A 361 -0.84 -5.23 23.30
CA ASP A 361 -1.21 -4.08 24.12
C ASP A 361 -0.04 -3.61 25.00
N LYS A 362 0.65 -4.55 25.67
CA LYS A 362 1.84 -4.22 26.50
C LYS A 362 2.97 -3.58 25.69
N VAL A 363 3.19 -4.02 24.45
CA VAL A 363 4.22 -3.45 23.58
C VAL A 363 3.80 -2.06 23.11
N SER A 364 2.52 -1.88 22.76
CA SER A 364 1.98 -0.60 22.33
C SER A 364 2.10 0.44 23.45
N GLU A 365 1.65 0.10 24.67
CA GLU A 365 1.76 0.94 25.87
C GLU A 365 3.22 1.29 26.20
N PHE A 366 4.11 0.29 26.19
CA PHE A 366 5.54 0.51 26.45
C PHE A 366 6.20 1.50 25.47
N LEU A 367 5.81 1.44 24.20
CA LEU A 367 6.30 2.39 23.19
C LEU A 367 5.60 3.75 23.30
N ALA A 368 4.31 3.77 23.67
CA ALA A 368 3.56 4.98 23.90
C ALA A 368 4.16 5.82 25.04
N ASP A 369 4.45 5.18 26.18
CA ASP A 369 5.07 5.82 27.35
C ASP A 369 6.42 6.49 27.02
N LYS A 370 7.13 5.96 26.02
CA LYS A 370 8.42 6.51 25.59
C LYS A 370 8.30 7.86 24.88
N TRP A 371 7.31 8.03 24.01
CA TRP A 371 7.20 9.20 23.13
C TRP A 371 6.00 10.10 23.43
N GLY A 372 5.13 9.71 24.36
CA GLY A 372 4.03 10.53 24.85
C GLY A 372 2.86 10.66 23.86
N PRO A 373 2.13 11.80 23.87
CA PRO A 373 0.86 11.96 23.16
C PRO A 373 0.89 11.80 21.62
N TYR A 374 2.09 11.79 21.03
CA TYR A 374 2.29 11.57 19.60
C TYR A 374 3.19 10.36 19.31
N ALA A 375 3.17 9.36 20.20
CA ALA A 375 4.02 8.18 20.07
C ALA A 375 3.81 7.38 18.78
N GLY A 376 2.58 7.34 18.25
CA GLY A 376 2.30 6.76 16.95
C GLY A 376 3.09 7.44 15.84
N TRP A 377 3.27 8.76 15.90
CA TRP A 377 4.04 9.51 14.90
C TRP A 377 5.54 9.20 14.99
N ALA A 378 6.11 9.24 16.20
CA ALA A 378 7.50 8.89 16.44
C ALA A 378 7.80 7.46 15.95
N GLN A 379 6.91 6.53 16.28
CA GLN A 379 7.04 5.14 15.88
C GLN A 379 7.01 4.98 14.36
N GLN A 380 6.13 5.69 13.64
CA GLN A 380 6.09 5.61 12.17
C GLN A 380 7.41 6.06 11.54
N ILE A 381 8.00 7.16 12.01
CA ILE A 381 9.29 7.64 11.52
C ILE A 381 10.38 6.57 11.71
N LEU A 382 10.40 5.92 12.88
CA LEU A 382 11.35 4.84 13.15
C LEU A 382 11.08 3.57 12.35
N PHE A 383 9.82 3.25 12.08
CA PHE A 383 9.44 2.16 11.21
C PHE A 383 9.94 2.42 9.78
N PHE A 384 9.74 3.63 9.24
CA PHE A 384 10.31 4.01 7.94
C PHE A 384 11.83 4.02 7.95
N ALA A 385 12.45 4.32 9.10
CA ALA A 385 13.89 4.21 9.23
C ALA A 385 14.39 2.76 9.04
N ASP A 386 13.61 1.76 9.48
CA ASP A 386 13.93 0.33 9.43
C ASP A 386 13.45 -0.35 8.14
N LEU A 387 12.45 0.20 7.44
CA LEU A 387 12.22 -0.11 6.03
C LEU A 387 13.52 0.19 5.31
N LYS A 388 14.18 -0.86 4.79
CA LYS A 388 15.48 -0.79 4.12
C LYS A 388 15.52 0.50 3.31
N SER A 389 16.48 1.37 3.61
CA SER A 389 16.80 2.52 2.77
C SER A 389 16.67 2.04 1.34
N GLY A 390 15.71 2.58 0.59
CA GLY A 390 15.42 2.18 -0.78
C GLY A 390 16.72 2.32 -1.56
N SER A 391 17.47 1.25 -1.58
CA SER A 391 18.79 1.24 -2.11
C SER A 391 18.58 0.99 -3.58
N THR A 392 18.65 2.07 -4.35
CA THR A 392 19.10 2.02 -5.74
C THR A 392 20.58 1.60 -5.83
N THR A 393 21.13 0.94 -4.80
CA THR A 393 22.38 0.20 -4.89
C THR A 393 22.19 -1.26 -4.44
N LEU A 394 22.61 -2.18 -5.30
CA LEU A 394 22.56 -3.62 -5.10
C LEU A 394 23.20 -4.02 -3.75
N PRO A 395 22.68 -5.04 -3.04
CA PRO A 395 23.19 -5.41 -1.74
C PRO A 395 24.56 -6.06 -1.85
N THR A 396 25.61 -5.34 -1.44
CA THR A 396 26.95 -5.91 -1.23
C THR A 396 27.09 -6.37 0.22
N LYS A 397 27.17 -7.68 0.43
CA LYS A 397 27.54 -8.27 1.72
C LYS A 397 28.99 -8.73 1.61
N ALA A 398 29.90 -8.03 2.29
CA ALA A 398 31.31 -8.40 2.34
C ALA A 398 31.57 -9.28 3.59
N GLU A 399 32.01 -10.51 3.38
CA GLU A 399 32.66 -11.33 4.42
C GLU A 399 34.17 -11.35 4.15
N ARG A 400 34.97 -11.22 5.21
CA ARG A 400 36.44 -11.26 5.15
C ARG A 400 36.92 -12.70 5.32
N THR A 401 37.79 -13.16 4.42
CA THR A 401 38.65 -14.34 4.63
C THR A 401 40.11 -13.91 4.75
N GLY A 402 40.86 -14.66 5.56
CA GLY A 402 42.16 -14.29 6.14
C GLY A 402 43.39 -14.39 5.23
N ASP A 403 43.27 -14.08 3.94
CA ASP A 403 44.42 -13.98 3.03
C ASP A 403 44.21 -12.82 2.05
N GLY A 404 44.33 -11.59 2.55
CA GLY A 404 44.70 -10.34 1.84
C GLY A 404 44.01 -9.93 0.52
N THR A 405 43.16 -10.75 -0.08
CA THR A 405 42.78 -10.71 -1.50
C THR A 405 41.27 -10.67 -1.60
N ARG A 406 40.73 -9.57 -2.15
CA ARG A 406 39.30 -9.44 -2.46
C ARG A 406 38.94 -10.37 -3.61
N ARG A 407 38.27 -11.50 -3.33
CA ARG A 407 37.63 -12.34 -4.35
C ARG A 407 36.16 -11.91 -4.50
N MET A 408 35.80 -11.46 -5.69
CA MET A 408 34.45 -11.02 -6.06
C MET A 408 33.69 -12.23 -6.62
N THR A 409 32.65 -12.70 -5.92
CA THR A 409 31.73 -13.72 -6.43
C THR A 409 30.46 -13.05 -6.93
N VAL A 410 30.37 -12.85 -8.25
CA VAL A 410 29.15 -12.44 -8.92
C VAL A 410 28.31 -13.69 -9.17
N LYS A 411 27.10 -13.74 -8.60
CA LYS A 411 26.11 -14.76 -8.96
C LYS A 411 25.35 -14.23 -10.18
N VAL A 412 25.83 -14.57 -11.38
CA VAL A 412 25.14 -14.30 -12.64
C VAL A 412 24.06 -15.36 -12.81
N GLU A 413 22.80 -14.96 -12.83
CA GLU A 413 21.69 -15.79 -13.31
C GLU A 413 21.30 -15.27 -14.70
N ALA A 414 21.48 -16.16 -15.69
CA ALA A 414 21.13 -16.10 -17.10
C ALA A 414 22.02 -15.25 -18.05
N GLU A 415 22.83 -15.95 -18.84
CA GLU A 415 23.24 -15.54 -20.19
C GLU A 415 22.79 -16.64 -21.16
N GLU A 416 21.94 -16.31 -22.13
CA GLU A 416 21.84 -17.01 -23.41
C GLU A 416 22.35 -16.03 -24.47
N GLU A 417 23.35 -16.44 -25.26
CA GLU A 417 23.75 -15.73 -26.48
C GLU A 417 22.70 -16.00 -27.57
N LEU A 418 21.96 -14.97 -27.96
CA LEU A 418 21.15 -14.95 -29.18
C LEU A 418 21.69 -13.84 -30.09
N THR A 419 22.02 -14.20 -31.32
CA THR A 419 22.57 -13.28 -32.33
C THR A 419 21.43 -12.79 -33.23
N GLY A 420 21.24 -11.47 -33.32
CA GLY A 420 20.30 -10.81 -34.24
C GLY A 420 19.59 -9.61 -33.60
N SER A 421 19.76 -8.41 -34.16
CA SER A 421 19.35 -7.13 -33.55
C SER A 421 17.84 -6.95 -33.36
N GLU A 422 16.99 -7.66 -34.11
CA GLU A 422 15.52 -7.59 -33.95
C GLU A 422 15.00 -8.50 -32.82
N ALA A 423 15.69 -9.61 -32.53
CA ALA A 423 15.34 -10.51 -31.43
C ALA A 423 15.77 -9.93 -30.06
N GLU A 424 16.78 -9.06 -30.06
CA GLU A 424 17.29 -8.36 -28.88
C GLU A 424 16.29 -7.31 -28.38
N GLU A 425 15.70 -6.51 -29.27
CA GLU A 425 14.63 -5.56 -28.92
C GLU A 425 13.36 -6.28 -28.42
N GLU A 426 12.94 -7.36 -29.09
CA GLU A 426 11.73 -8.12 -28.71
C GLU A 426 11.93 -8.90 -27.39
N ALA A 427 13.14 -9.35 -27.08
CA ALA A 427 13.47 -10.02 -25.81
C ALA A 427 13.62 -9.04 -24.64
N ILE A 428 14.19 -7.85 -24.87
CA ILE A 428 14.25 -6.77 -23.87
C ILE A 428 12.84 -6.28 -23.53
N GLU A 429 11.93 -6.22 -24.50
CA GLU A 429 10.52 -5.91 -24.27
C GLU A 429 9.79 -7.02 -23.48
N LYS A 430 10.08 -8.30 -23.75
CA LYS A 430 9.49 -9.45 -23.04
C LYS A 430 10.02 -9.68 -21.62
N VAL A 431 11.20 -9.16 -21.27
CA VAL A 431 11.84 -9.35 -19.94
C VAL A 431 11.76 -8.09 -19.06
N LYS A 432 11.28 -6.96 -19.56
CA LYS A 432 11.01 -5.78 -18.72
C LYS A 432 9.92 -6.10 -17.69
N LYS A 433 10.33 -6.35 -16.44
CA LYS A 433 9.45 -6.18 -15.30
C LYS A 433 9.08 -4.70 -15.26
N LEU A 434 7.81 -4.40 -15.54
CA LEU A 434 7.24 -3.07 -15.33
C LEU A 434 7.64 -2.57 -13.94
N THR A 435 8.06 -1.32 -13.86
CA THR A 435 8.17 -0.60 -12.59
C THR A 435 6.79 -0.57 -11.92
N PHE A 436 6.78 -0.32 -10.61
CA PHE A 436 5.53 -0.28 -9.85
C PHE A 436 4.54 0.74 -10.44
N GLU A 437 5.04 1.90 -10.82
CA GLU A 437 4.29 2.97 -11.46
C GLU A 437 3.81 2.58 -12.86
N GLU A 438 4.62 1.86 -13.65
CA GLU A 438 4.23 1.32 -14.96
C GLU A 438 3.18 0.20 -14.84
N GLU A 439 3.25 -0.66 -13.82
CA GLU A 439 2.22 -1.69 -13.57
C GLU A 439 0.89 -1.04 -13.19
N VAL A 440 0.93 -0.01 -12.33
CA VAL A 440 -0.26 0.77 -11.95
C VAL A 440 -0.83 1.53 -13.15
N ALA A 441 0.01 2.18 -13.95
CA ALA A 441 -0.41 2.90 -15.16
C ALA A 441 -1.03 1.95 -16.21
N ALA A 442 -0.41 0.79 -16.46
CA ALA A 442 -0.93 -0.22 -17.39
C ALA A 442 -2.28 -0.80 -16.94
N LEU A 443 -2.52 -0.86 -15.62
CA LEU A 443 -3.79 -1.31 -15.05
C LEU A 443 -4.88 -0.24 -15.07
N ILE A 444 -4.51 1.03 -14.93
CA ILE A 444 -5.42 2.16 -15.17
C ILE A 444 -5.87 2.14 -16.64
N ALA A 445 -4.95 1.89 -17.57
CA ALA A 445 -5.26 1.78 -18.99
C ALA A 445 -6.19 0.61 -19.32
N ASN A 446 -6.08 -0.53 -18.62
CA ASN A 446 -6.85 -1.75 -18.91
C ASN A 446 -7.39 -2.45 -17.63
N PRO A 447 -8.53 -2.00 -17.09
CA PRO A 447 -9.18 -2.63 -15.94
C PRO A 447 -9.78 -4.00 -16.32
N GLY A 448 -9.09 -5.10 -16.01
CA GLY A 448 -9.58 -6.47 -16.23
C GLY A 448 -8.52 -7.51 -16.60
N THR A 449 -7.29 -7.10 -16.88
CA THR A 449 -6.22 -8.01 -17.32
C THR A 449 -5.81 -8.97 -16.19
N LYS A 450 -6.11 -10.26 -16.35
CA LYS A 450 -5.67 -11.30 -15.42
C LYS A 450 -4.14 -11.41 -15.46
N ARG A 451 -3.53 -11.54 -14.28
CA ARG A 451 -2.11 -11.93 -14.14
C ARG A 451 -1.90 -13.26 -14.88
N ARG A 452 -1.13 -13.25 -15.99
CA ARG A 452 -0.51 -14.47 -16.52
C ARG A 452 0.46 -14.97 -15.45
N ARG A 453 0.07 -16.02 -14.73
CA ARG A 453 1.03 -16.79 -13.94
C ARG A 453 1.95 -17.42 -14.99
N SER A 454 3.22 -17.04 -15.04
CA SER A 454 4.22 -17.88 -15.71
C SER A 454 4.17 -19.23 -14.99
N SER A 455 3.47 -20.20 -15.57
CA SER A 455 3.56 -21.59 -15.15
C SER A 455 5.02 -21.96 -15.27
N ALA A 456 5.64 -22.33 -14.16
CA ALA A 456 6.95 -22.95 -14.18
C ALA A 456 6.85 -24.20 -15.06
N THR A 457 7.43 -24.14 -16.25
CA THR A 457 7.76 -25.34 -17.03
C THR A 457 8.83 -26.10 -16.22
N PRO A 458 8.71 -27.43 -16.04
CA PRO A 458 9.66 -28.18 -15.23
C PRO A 458 11.06 -28.12 -15.88
N ALA A 459 12.06 -27.74 -15.08
CA ALA A 459 13.44 -27.58 -15.51
C ALA A 459 14.02 -28.92 -16.01
N ALA A 460 14.33 -29.02 -17.30
CA ALA A 460 15.22 -30.05 -17.83
C ALA A 460 16.65 -29.75 -17.39
N LYS A 461 17.32 -30.72 -16.74
CA LYS A 461 18.72 -30.59 -16.31
C LYS A 461 19.63 -31.02 -17.46
N VAL A 462 20.42 -30.09 -18.01
CA VAL A 462 21.51 -30.40 -18.94
C VAL A 462 22.83 -30.38 -18.17
N GLN A 463 23.64 -31.44 -18.29
CA GLN A 463 25.01 -31.49 -17.78
C GLN A 463 26.01 -31.25 -18.91
N VAL A 464 27.02 -30.41 -18.64
CA VAL A 464 28.11 -30.10 -19.58
C VAL A 464 29.44 -30.49 -18.94
N GLU A 465 30.25 -31.28 -19.65
CA GLU A 465 31.61 -31.66 -19.26
C GLU A 465 32.63 -31.07 -20.24
N ARG A 466 33.75 -30.54 -19.71
CA ARG A 466 34.79 -29.84 -20.50
C ARG A 466 35.97 -30.78 -20.77
N VAL A 467 36.20 -31.14 -22.04
CA VAL A 467 37.37 -31.95 -22.44
C VAL A 467 38.51 -31.03 -22.90
N LYS A 468 39.73 -31.23 -22.39
CA LYS A 468 40.95 -30.53 -22.84
C LYS A 468 41.38 -31.05 -24.22
N ALA A 469 41.67 -30.17 -25.16
CA ALA A 469 42.24 -30.52 -26.46
C ALA A 469 43.72 -30.96 -26.30
N PRO A 470 44.22 -31.91 -27.12
CA PRO A 470 45.61 -32.36 -27.07
C PRO A 470 46.55 -31.39 -27.79
N ALA A 471 47.77 -31.25 -27.25
CA ALA A 471 48.80 -30.34 -27.74
C ALA A 471 49.45 -30.81 -29.06
N ARG A 472 49.39 -29.96 -30.09
CA ARG A 472 50.27 -29.85 -31.28
C ARG A 472 50.14 -28.40 -31.74
N GLY A 473 51.13 -27.63 -32.18
CA GLY A 473 52.49 -27.83 -32.64
C GLY A 473 52.70 -26.66 -33.62
N LEU A 474 53.71 -25.83 -33.35
CA LEU A 474 54.16 -24.57 -33.97
C LEU A 474 53.61 -24.15 -35.36
N ASP A 475 53.39 -22.83 -35.46
CA ASP A 475 53.21 -21.97 -36.65
C ASP A 475 51.77 -21.76 -37.15
N ASP A 476 51.12 -20.68 -36.67
CA ASP A 476 50.36 -19.68 -37.45
C ASP A 476 49.59 -18.71 -36.53
N GLU A 477 49.63 -17.41 -36.85
CA GLU A 477 49.01 -16.31 -36.09
C GLU A 477 47.48 -16.28 -36.23
N ASP A 478 46.74 -16.88 -35.28
CA ASP A 478 45.39 -16.44 -34.86
C ASP A 478 44.93 -17.25 -33.63
N GLU A 479 44.77 -16.65 -32.44
CA GLU A 479 44.22 -17.36 -31.27
C GLU A 479 43.03 -16.63 -30.63
N ARG A 480 41.85 -16.79 -31.26
CA ARG A 480 40.59 -16.99 -30.54
C ARG A 480 40.46 -18.48 -30.19
N GLY A 481 40.88 -18.87 -28.99
CA GLY A 481 40.72 -20.23 -28.49
C GLY A 481 39.25 -20.58 -28.20
N HIS A 482 38.51 -21.07 -29.20
CA HIS A 482 37.16 -21.59 -29.00
C HIS A 482 37.20 -23.02 -28.43
N ALA A 483 36.68 -23.20 -27.21
CA ALA A 483 36.36 -24.53 -26.70
C ALA A 483 35.10 -25.08 -27.40
N ARG A 484 35.17 -26.28 -27.99
CA ARG A 484 34.00 -26.96 -28.57
C ARG A 484 33.21 -27.70 -27.50
N LEU A 485 31.91 -27.40 -27.40
CA LEU A 485 30.92 -28.14 -26.60
C LEU A 485 30.21 -29.16 -27.48
N ARG A 486 29.94 -30.37 -26.96
CA ARG A 486 29.16 -31.40 -27.65
C ARG A 486 27.93 -31.73 -26.82
N ILE A 487 26.74 -31.47 -27.37
CA ILE A 487 25.44 -31.77 -26.75
C ILE A 487 25.04 -33.19 -27.15
N LYS A 488 24.62 -34.02 -26.19
CA LYS A 488 23.90 -35.27 -26.48
C LYS A 488 22.42 -35.04 -26.23
N GLU A 489 21.60 -35.05 -27.28
CA GLU A 489 20.15 -35.19 -27.14
C GLU A 489 19.81 -36.62 -26.70
N VAL A 490 18.88 -36.73 -25.75
CA VAL A 490 18.14 -37.97 -25.50
C VAL A 490 16.70 -37.66 -25.88
N THR A 491 16.28 -38.11 -27.06
CA THR A 491 14.88 -38.12 -27.47
C THR A 491 14.14 -39.21 -26.70
N VAL A 492 12.95 -38.88 -26.19
CA VAL A 492 11.95 -39.88 -25.81
C VAL A 492 10.82 -39.71 -26.82
N ASP A 493 10.65 -40.71 -27.68
CA ASP A 493 9.64 -40.73 -28.74
C ASP A 493 8.21 -40.67 -28.17
N ASP A 494 7.40 -39.79 -28.77
CA ASP A 494 5.93 -39.86 -28.76
C ASP A 494 5.50 -40.67 -29.98
N ASP A 495 4.83 -41.82 -29.79
CA ASP A 495 4.20 -42.57 -30.88
C ASP A 495 2.66 -42.45 -30.82
N GLN A 496 2.07 -42.17 -31.98
CA GLN A 496 0.64 -41.97 -32.18
C GLN A 496 -0.12 -43.28 -32.42
N GLY A 497 -1.37 -43.38 -31.96
CA GLY A 497 -2.33 -44.35 -32.51
C GLY A 497 -3.65 -44.51 -31.75
N SER A 498 -4.77 -44.14 -32.39
CA SER A 498 -6.15 -44.60 -32.11
C SER A 498 -6.64 -45.43 -33.32
N PRO A 499 -7.78 -46.19 -33.33
CA PRO A 499 -8.79 -46.51 -32.30
C PRO A 499 -9.27 -48.01 -32.25
N ALA A 500 -10.19 -48.29 -31.30
CA ALA A 500 -11.27 -49.31 -31.29
C ALA A 500 -10.98 -50.83 -31.09
N THR A 501 -11.46 -51.41 -29.99
CA THR A 501 -12.66 -52.30 -29.90
C THR A 501 -12.76 -53.03 -28.54
N ALA A 502 -13.99 -53.39 -28.19
CA ALA A 502 -14.46 -53.86 -26.90
C ALA A 502 -13.88 -55.21 -26.43
N GLN A 503 -13.70 -55.37 -25.11
CA GLN A 503 -14.32 -56.45 -24.33
C GLN A 503 -14.08 -56.30 -22.82
N THR A 504 -15.21 -56.30 -22.10
CA THR A 504 -15.44 -56.71 -20.71
C THR A 504 -14.33 -57.44 -19.96
N ARG A 505 -14.00 -56.95 -18.75
CA ARG A 505 -13.86 -57.80 -17.57
C ARG A 505 -14.02 -57.02 -16.26
N THR A 506 -14.87 -57.60 -15.41
CA THR A 506 -15.35 -57.17 -14.11
C THR A 506 -14.35 -57.46 -12.98
N ARG A 507 -14.30 -56.59 -11.95
CA ARG A 507 -14.05 -56.85 -10.49
C ARG A 507 -13.54 -55.57 -9.75
N PRO A 508 -13.58 -55.48 -8.40
CA PRO A 508 -14.74 -55.37 -7.49
C PRO A 508 -14.60 -54.13 -6.54
N PRO A 509 -15.59 -53.82 -5.67
CA PRO A 509 -15.60 -52.58 -4.90
C PRO A 509 -14.74 -52.62 -3.62
N LEU A 510 -14.31 -51.42 -3.20
CA LEU A 510 -13.58 -51.13 -1.97
C LEU A 510 -14.34 -51.57 -0.71
N LYS A 511 -13.64 -52.29 0.18
CA LYS A 511 -14.13 -52.65 1.52
C LYS A 511 -14.03 -51.45 2.48
N GLN A 512 -15.18 -51.18 3.10
CA GLN A 512 -15.38 -50.39 4.30
C GLN A 512 -14.57 -50.90 5.50
N ARG A 513 -14.20 -49.99 6.41
CA ARG A 513 -13.86 -50.34 7.80
C ARG A 513 -14.86 -49.66 8.74
N ARG A 514 -15.49 -50.50 9.55
CA ARG A 514 -16.74 -50.32 10.29
C ARG A 514 -16.54 -49.52 11.58
N THR A 515 -17.58 -48.76 11.89
CA THR A 515 -18.05 -48.36 13.22
C THR A 515 -18.37 -49.57 14.09
N ASN A 516 -18.14 -49.49 15.41
CA ASN A 516 -18.84 -50.31 16.38
C ASN A 516 -19.25 -49.46 17.58
N SER A 517 -20.54 -49.57 17.94
CA SER A 517 -21.14 -49.11 19.18
C SER A 517 -21.08 -50.23 20.24
N ALA A 518 -21.10 -49.85 21.51
CA ALA A 518 -21.72 -50.63 22.59
C ALA A 518 -22.01 -49.71 23.79
N ALA A 519 -23.16 -49.97 24.40
CA ALA A 519 -23.85 -49.17 25.41
C ALA A 519 -23.27 -49.31 26.84
N SER A 520 -23.53 -48.32 27.70
CA SER A 520 -23.63 -48.55 29.16
C SER A 520 -24.56 -47.54 29.85
N VAL A 521 -25.76 -48.04 30.17
CA VAL A 521 -26.46 -47.98 31.48
C VAL A 521 -26.49 -46.65 32.27
N ARG A 522 -27.71 -46.12 32.37
CA ARG A 522 -28.24 -45.22 33.41
C ARG A 522 -28.02 -45.79 34.82
N LYS A 523 -27.51 -44.97 35.75
CA LYS A 523 -27.82 -45.06 37.18
C LYS A 523 -28.12 -43.68 37.75
N SER A 524 -29.40 -43.48 38.05
CA SER A 524 -29.92 -42.47 38.95
C SER A 524 -29.52 -42.79 40.39
N ARG A 525 -29.11 -41.78 41.16
CA ARG A 525 -29.29 -41.78 42.62
C ARG A 525 -29.23 -40.35 43.16
N SER A 526 -30.40 -39.89 43.57
CA SER A 526 -30.62 -38.77 44.48
C SER A 526 -30.27 -39.15 45.92
N ARG A 527 -29.73 -38.19 46.67
CA ARG A 527 -29.69 -38.05 48.15
C ARG A 527 -29.17 -36.62 48.38
N SER A 528 -29.98 -35.61 48.74
CA SER A 528 -30.70 -35.43 50.01
C SER A 528 -29.80 -35.71 51.22
N GLY A 529 -29.40 -34.64 51.90
CA GLY A 529 -28.49 -34.67 53.06
C GLY A 529 -28.17 -33.27 53.58
N THR A 530 -29.18 -32.66 54.21
CA THR A 530 -29.19 -31.72 55.33
C THR A 530 -27.84 -31.16 55.83
N ILE A 531 -27.70 -29.83 55.80
CA ILE A 531 -26.83 -29.08 56.71
C ILE A 531 -27.71 -28.54 57.85
N LYS A 532 -27.26 -28.80 59.08
CA LYS A 532 -27.84 -28.34 60.34
C LYS A 532 -27.47 -26.88 60.60
N GLU A 533 -28.43 -26.16 61.18
CA GLU A 533 -28.24 -24.95 61.99
C GLU A 533 -27.59 -25.28 63.34
N GLU A 534 -26.77 -24.36 63.82
CA GLU A 534 -26.35 -24.01 65.19
C GLU A 534 -25.32 -22.88 64.95
N GLU A 535 -25.42 -21.64 65.43
CA GLU A 535 -26.21 -20.98 66.47
C GLU A 535 -26.22 -19.46 66.15
#